data_AF-F3G8E0-F1
#
_entry.id   AF-F3G8E0-F1
#
_cell.length_a   1.000
_cell.length_b   1.000
_cell.length_c   1.000
_cell.angle_alpha   90.00
_cell.angle_beta   90.00
_cell.angle_gamma   90.00
#
_symmetry.space_group_name_H-M   'P 1'
#
loop_
_entity.id
_entity.type
_entity.pdbx_description
1 polymer ?
#
loop_
_entity_poly.entity_id
_entity_poly.type
_entity_poly.pdbx_seq_one_letter_code
_entity_poly.pdbx_strand_id
1 'polypeptide(L)'
;EGGGSIVERVIHEHAGANNFQVIEHFTQDWQPLADYNRENPADGFRPFGTTPGHAFEWARLVLHLEAARRQAGRANPEWLLDDARQLFANACQYGWDVDGAPGIVYTLDWQNQPVVRHRLHWTHCEAAAAAAALLQRTGEQQYEDWYRCFWEFNETLFIDHEHGSWRHELNERNEPSADIWPGKPDLYHAYQATLLPVLPLAPSLASALAGLE
;
A
#
# COMPACT_ATOMS: atom_id res chain seq x y z
N GLU A 1 -7.44 -1.40 30.81
CA GLU A 1 -6.17 -2.04 30.40
C GLU A 1 -5.83 -1.53 29.01
N GLY A 2 -4.53 -1.36 28.72
CA GLY A 2 -4.01 -0.47 27.69
C GLY A 2 -4.55 -0.72 26.28
N GLY A 3 -5.17 0.30 25.69
CA GLY A 3 -5.40 0.32 24.25
C GLY A 3 -4.10 0.70 23.56
N GLY A 4 -3.41 -0.27 22.97
CA GLY A 4 -2.31 -0.01 22.04
C GLY A 4 -2.75 0.92 20.92
N SER A 5 -1.80 1.57 20.25
CA SER A 5 -2.13 2.42 19.09
C SER A 5 -2.81 1.62 17.98
N ILE A 6 -3.53 2.27 17.05
CA ILE A 6 -4.13 1.58 15.89
C ILE A 6 -3.08 0.78 15.13
N VAL A 7 -1.89 1.35 14.93
CA VAL A 7 -0.76 0.67 14.27
C VAL A 7 -0.32 -0.57 15.03
N GLU A 8 -0.20 -0.48 16.35
CA GLU A 8 0.19 -1.61 17.18
C GLU A 8 -0.85 -2.73 17.12
N ARG A 9 -2.15 -2.41 17.22
CA ARG A 9 -3.23 -3.39 17.12
C ARG A 9 -3.28 -4.04 15.73
N VAL A 10 -3.42 -3.24 14.67
CA VAL A 10 -3.71 -3.74 13.31
C VAL A 10 -2.47 -4.39 12.69
N ILE A 11 -1.29 -3.79 12.88
CA ILE A 11 -0.07 -4.24 12.22
C ILE A 11 0.75 -5.12 13.15
N HIS A 12 1.20 -4.60 14.28
CA HIS A 12 2.15 -5.33 15.12
C HIS A 12 1.53 -6.63 15.69
N GLU A 13 0.31 -6.54 16.21
CA GLU A 13 -0.38 -7.70 16.79
C GLU A 13 -1.06 -8.56 15.72
N HIS A 14 -2.00 -8.01 14.94
CA HIS A 14 -2.80 -8.81 14.02
C HIS A 14 -2.04 -9.24 12.76
N ALA A 15 -1.46 -8.30 12.00
CA ALA A 15 -0.70 -8.66 10.82
C ALA A 15 0.59 -9.43 11.19
N GLY A 16 1.30 -9.01 12.25
CA GLY A 16 2.52 -9.68 12.74
C GLY A 16 2.28 -11.14 13.12
N ALA A 17 1.13 -11.46 13.74
CA ALA A 17 0.73 -12.85 14.01
C ALA A 17 0.24 -13.62 12.78
N ASN A 18 0.06 -12.95 11.64
CA ASN A 18 -0.50 -13.50 10.41
C ASN A 18 0.47 -13.37 9.22
N ASN A 19 1.78 -13.55 9.45
CA ASN A 19 2.82 -13.45 8.42
C ASN A 19 2.79 -12.12 7.63
N PHE A 20 2.35 -11.05 8.27
CA PHE A 20 2.17 -9.71 7.70
C PHE A 20 1.14 -9.63 6.56
N GLN A 21 0.25 -10.62 6.47
CA GLN A 21 -0.99 -10.50 5.71
C GLN A 21 -1.97 -9.62 6.50
N VAL A 22 -2.18 -8.38 6.02
CA VAL A 22 -3.07 -7.42 6.69
C VAL A 22 -4.50 -7.94 6.72
N ILE A 23 -5.08 -7.98 7.91
CA ILE A 23 -6.47 -8.34 8.15
C ILE A 23 -7.29 -7.06 8.18
N GLU A 24 -8.30 -6.97 7.33
CA GLU A 24 -9.17 -5.77 7.23
C GLU A 24 -10.51 -5.95 7.95
N HIS A 25 -10.98 -7.19 8.04
CA HIS A 25 -12.35 -7.49 8.48
C HIS A 25 -12.34 -8.11 9.88
N PHE A 26 -13.03 -7.47 10.81
CA PHE A 26 -13.11 -7.89 12.21
C PHE A 26 -14.55 -7.84 12.72
N THR A 27 -14.84 -8.67 13.72
CA THR A 27 -16.01 -8.50 14.59
C THR A 27 -15.84 -7.27 15.48
N GLN A 28 -16.90 -6.89 16.21
CA GLN A 28 -16.85 -5.81 17.20
C GLN A 28 -15.84 -6.09 18.33
N ASP A 29 -15.54 -7.36 18.59
CA ASP A 29 -14.58 -7.82 19.61
C ASP A 29 -13.17 -8.04 19.04
N TRP A 30 -12.85 -7.43 17.88
CA TRP A 30 -11.56 -7.53 17.19
C TRP A 30 -11.12 -8.96 16.83
N GLN A 31 -12.08 -9.87 16.67
CA GLN A 31 -11.77 -11.20 16.12
C GLN A 31 -11.78 -11.14 14.59
N PRO A 32 -10.73 -11.62 13.91
CA PRO A 32 -10.66 -11.68 12.44
C PRO A 32 -11.85 -12.42 11.82
N LEU A 33 -12.36 -11.88 10.71
CA LEU A 33 -13.42 -12.48 9.89
C LEU A 33 -12.87 -12.88 8.52
N ALA A 34 -12.19 -14.03 8.46
CA ALA A 34 -11.48 -14.49 7.26
C ALA A 34 -12.36 -14.64 6.01
N ASP A 35 -13.64 -14.98 6.18
CA ASP A 35 -14.59 -15.24 5.08
C ASP A 35 -15.47 -14.04 4.71
N TYR A 36 -15.22 -12.87 5.30
CA TYR A 36 -15.99 -11.67 5.01
C TYR A 36 -15.93 -11.34 3.51
N ASN A 37 -17.10 -11.12 2.90
CA ASN A 37 -17.26 -10.84 1.46
C ASN A 37 -16.73 -11.91 0.48
N ARG A 38 -16.54 -13.17 0.90
CA ARG A 38 -16.13 -14.27 0.00
C ARG A 38 -17.01 -14.41 -1.25
N GLU A 39 -18.31 -14.11 -1.15
CA GLU A 39 -19.27 -14.15 -2.27
C GLU A 39 -19.27 -12.88 -3.14
N ASN A 40 -18.64 -11.80 -2.70
CA ASN A 40 -18.45 -10.54 -3.43
C ASN A 40 -16.98 -10.07 -3.32
N PRO A 41 -16.02 -10.83 -3.90
CA PRO A 41 -14.60 -10.64 -3.61
C PRO A 41 -14.02 -9.34 -4.17
N ALA A 42 -14.68 -8.71 -5.14
CA ALA A 42 -14.27 -7.46 -5.79
C ALA A 42 -15.05 -6.24 -5.26
N ASP A 43 -15.64 -6.32 -4.07
CA ASP A 43 -16.26 -5.15 -3.44
C ASP A 43 -15.26 -3.97 -3.38
N GLY A 44 -15.66 -2.81 -3.91
CA GLY A 44 -14.75 -1.68 -4.11
C GLY A 44 -14.19 -1.05 -2.82
N PHE A 45 -14.70 -1.42 -1.64
CA PHE A 45 -14.23 -0.92 -0.35
C PHE A 45 -13.87 -2.02 0.65
N ARG A 46 -14.47 -3.21 0.55
CA ARG A 46 -14.28 -4.32 1.49
C ARG A 46 -14.10 -5.64 0.75
N PRO A 47 -13.08 -5.77 -0.10
CA PRO A 47 -12.89 -6.98 -0.88
C PRO A 47 -12.54 -8.18 0.03
N PHE A 48 -12.73 -9.39 -0.49
CA PHE A 48 -12.37 -10.61 0.24
C PHE A 48 -10.86 -10.80 0.30
N GLY A 49 -10.38 -11.37 1.40
CA GLY A 49 -8.99 -11.77 1.57
C GLY A 49 -8.10 -10.61 1.98
N THR A 50 -6.93 -10.51 1.36
CA THR A 50 -5.94 -9.45 1.62
C THR A 50 -5.75 -8.57 0.40
N THR A 51 -5.42 -7.30 0.64
CA THR A 51 -5.19 -6.30 -0.40
C THR A 51 -3.72 -5.86 -0.35
N PRO A 52 -2.83 -6.31 -1.26
CA PRO A 52 -1.41 -5.94 -1.24
C PRO A 52 -1.16 -4.42 -1.22
N GLY A 53 -2.01 -3.65 -1.91
CA GLY A 53 -1.97 -2.18 -1.86
C GLY A 53 -2.04 -1.60 -0.45
N HIS A 54 -2.89 -2.14 0.43
CA HIS A 54 -2.99 -1.68 1.81
C HIS A 54 -1.75 -2.08 2.64
N ALA A 55 -1.09 -3.19 2.34
CA ALA A 55 0.17 -3.52 3.01
C ALA A 55 1.28 -2.51 2.68
N PHE A 56 1.37 -2.05 1.43
CA PHE A 56 2.25 -0.95 1.04
C PHE A 56 1.89 0.35 1.76
N GLU A 57 0.60 0.71 1.78
CA GLU A 57 0.13 1.91 2.48
C GLU A 57 0.48 1.86 3.98
N TRP A 58 0.22 0.73 4.65
CA TRP A 58 0.58 0.55 6.06
C TRP A 58 2.08 0.64 6.30
N ALA A 59 2.92 0.04 5.43
CA ALA A 59 4.36 0.15 5.54
C ALA A 59 4.80 1.63 5.52
N ARG A 60 4.25 2.43 4.62
CA ARG A 60 4.51 3.87 4.54
C ARG A 60 4.00 4.62 5.77
N LEU A 61 2.77 4.37 6.22
CA LEU A 61 2.17 5.04 7.39
C LEU A 61 2.93 4.74 8.68
N VAL A 62 3.41 3.51 8.84
CA VAL A 62 4.26 3.10 9.98
C VAL A 62 5.57 3.89 9.99
N LEU A 63 6.19 4.13 8.83
CA LEU A 63 7.41 4.93 8.72
C LEU A 63 7.17 6.43 8.97
N HIS A 64 6.04 6.97 8.53
CA HIS A 64 5.64 8.33 8.90
C HIS A 64 5.41 8.46 10.42
N LEU A 65 4.77 7.47 11.06
CA LEU A 65 4.62 7.44 12.51
C LEU A 65 5.99 7.40 13.21
N GLU A 66 6.89 6.53 12.76
CA GLU A 66 8.26 6.44 13.26
C GLU A 66 8.98 7.80 13.18
N ALA A 67 8.91 8.46 12.03
CA ALA A 67 9.54 9.76 11.80
C ALA A 67 8.92 10.87 12.66
N ALA A 68 7.59 10.92 12.76
CA ALA A 68 6.88 11.92 13.56
C ALA A 68 7.17 11.77 15.05
N ARG A 69 7.23 10.54 15.55
CA ARG A 69 7.61 10.25 16.95
C ARG A 69 9.04 10.72 17.24
N ARG A 70 9.98 10.44 16.33
CA ARG A 70 11.37 10.91 16.44
C ARG A 70 11.45 12.43 16.46
N GLN A 71 10.75 13.11 15.56
CA GLN A 71 10.68 14.59 15.51
C GLN A 71 10.12 15.17 16.82
N ALA A 72 9.15 14.48 17.43
CA ALA A 72 8.57 14.86 18.73
C ALA A 72 9.43 14.45 19.94
N GLY A 73 10.66 13.96 19.75
CA GLY A 73 11.55 13.53 20.83
C GLY A 73 11.08 12.28 21.59
N ARG A 74 10.22 11.46 20.98
CA ARG A 74 9.72 10.20 21.57
C ARG A 74 10.59 9.03 21.14
N ALA A 75 10.76 8.07 22.04
CA ALA A 75 11.36 6.77 21.70
C ALA A 75 10.47 6.01 20.70
N ASN A 76 11.11 5.32 19.77
CA ASN A 76 10.44 4.45 18.82
C ASN A 76 10.58 2.99 19.26
N PRO A 77 9.48 2.22 19.28
CA PRO A 77 9.58 0.78 19.33
C PRO A 77 10.35 0.24 18.13
N GLU A 78 11.17 -0.78 18.34
CA GLU A 78 11.99 -1.41 17.28
C GLU A 78 11.12 -2.01 16.17
N TRP A 79 9.95 -2.54 16.54
CA TRP A 79 9.02 -3.19 15.63
C TRP A 79 8.49 -2.30 14.51
N LEU A 80 8.52 -0.96 14.64
CA LEU A 80 7.99 -0.08 13.59
C LEU A 80 8.70 -0.30 12.25
N LEU A 81 10.04 -0.30 12.24
CA LEU A 81 10.79 -0.48 11.00
C LEU A 81 10.67 -1.92 10.49
N ASP A 82 10.76 -2.90 11.40
CA ASP A 82 10.73 -4.30 11.02
C ASP A 82 9.37 -4.70 10.45
N ASP A 83 8.27 -4.26 11.06
CA ASP A 83 6.93 -4.50 10.55
C ASP A 83 6.70 -3.83 9.19
N ALA A 84 7.20 -2.59 8.99
CA ALA A 84 7.12 -1.91 7.69
C ALA A 84 7.86 -2.67 6.58
N ARG A 85 9.05 -3.22 6.89
CA ARG A 85 9.81 -4.06 5.95
C ARG A 85 9.05 -5.34 5.61
N GLN A 86 8.47 -5.99 6.62
CA GLN A 86 7.76 -7.25 6.45
C GLN A 86 6.46 -7.09 5.65
N LEU A 87 5.69 -6.02 5.90
CA LEU A 87 4.53 -5.65 5.09
C LEU A 87 4.90 -5.44 3.62
N PHE A 88 5.94 -4.64 3.37
CA PHE A 88 6.42 -4.36 2.02
C PHE A 88 6.91 -5.64 1.32
N ALA A 89 7.73 -6.45 1.99
CA ALA A 89 8.27 -7.69 1.44
C ALA A 89 7.16 -8.70 1.11
N ASN A 90 6.17 -8.85 2.01
CA ASN A 90 5.01 -9.72 1.78
C ASN A 90 4.22 -9.28 0.54
N ALA A 91 3.90 -7.99 0.44
CA ALA A 91 3.15 -7.42 -0.66
C ALA A 91 3.89 -7.56 -2.01
N CYS A 92 5.21 -7.34 -2.05
CA CYS A 92 6.01 -7.61 -3.23
C CYS A 92 6.01 -9.10 -3.60
N GLN A 93 6.21 -9.99 -2.62
CA GLN A 93 6.34 -11.42 -2.87
C GLN A 93 5.07 -12.05 -3.45
N TYR A 94 3.91 -11.64 -2.93
CA TYR A 94 2.63 -12.29 -3.26
C TYR A 94 1.70 -11.43 -4.12
N GLY A 95 1.96 -10.13 -4.25
CA GLY A 95 1.12 -9.22 -5.03
C GLY A 95 1.66 -8.91 -6.43
N TRP A 96 2.98 -8.88 -6.62
CA TRP A 96 3.62 -8.43 -7.86
C TRP A 96 3.93 -9.58 -8.83
N ASP A 97 3.47 -9.49 -10.08
CA ASP A 97 3.79 -10.43 -11.16
C ASP A 97 3.52 -11.91 -10.79
N VAL A 98 2.41 -12.14 -10.09
CA VAL A 98 2.05 -13.46 -9.55
C VAL A 98 1.05 -14.24 -10.41
N ASP A 99 0.59 -13.64 -11.51
CA ASP A 99 -0.46 -14.19 -12.37
C ASP A 99 -0.06 -14.24 -13.86
N GLY A 100 1.23 -14.08 -14.15
CA GLY A 100 1.82 -14.15 -15.49
C GLY A 100 1.85 -12.84 -16.26
N ALA A 101 1.47 -11.72 -15.63
CA ALA A 101 1.65 -10.38 -16.17
C ALA A 101 2.23 -9.43 -15.08
N PRO A 102 3.05 -8.43 -15.45
CA PRO A 102 3.54 -7.45 -14.49
C PRO A 102 2.40 -6.69 -13.78
N GLY A 103 2.70 -6.13 -12.61
CA GLY A 103 1.75 -5.34 -11.83
C GLY A 103 1.28 -6.03 -10.55
N ILE A 104 0.67 -5.24 -9.67
CA ILE A 104 0.11 -5.67 -8.38
C ILE A 104 -1.33 -6.10 -8.57
N VAL A 105 -1.65 -7.37 -8.30
CA VAL A 105 -3.05 -7.85 -8.28
C VAL A 105 -3.83 -7.19 -7.14
N TYR A 106 -5.12 -6.96 -7.33
CA TYR A 106 -5.94 -6.25 -6.36
C TYR A 106 -6.09 -7.01 -5.04
N THR A 107 -6.44 -8.30 -5.08
CA THR A 107 -6.58 -9.11 -3.86
C THR A 107 -6.03 -10.53 -3.97
N LEU A 108 -5.69 -11.07 -2.80
CA LEU A 108 -5.24 -12.44 -2.59
C LEU A 108 -6.14 -13.16 -1.59
N ASP A 109 -6.25 -14.48 -1.69
CA ASP A 109 -6.82 -15.29 -0.62
C ASP A 109 -5.79 -15.51 0.52
N TRP A 110 -6.21 -16.18 1.59
CA TRP A 110 -5.35 -16.48 2.73
C TRP A 110 -4.23 -17.51 2.44
N GLN A 111 -4.21 -18.11 1.24
CA GLN A 111 -3.15 -18.96 0.72
C GLN A 111 -2.25 -18.20 -0.28
N ASN A 112 -2.37 -16.87 -0.34
CA ASN A 112 -1.66 -15.98 -1.25
C ASN A 112 -1.92 -16.28 -2.74
N GLN A 113 -3.08 -16.83 -3.09
CA GLN A 113 -3.49 -16.98 -4.48
C GLN A 113 -4.26 -15.75 -4.95
N PRO A 114 -3.99 -15.22 -6.16
CA PRO A 114 -4.76 -14.11 -6.72
C PRO A 114 -6.25 -14.41 -6.81
N VAL A 115 -7.08 -13.50 -6.30
CA VAL A 115 -8.55 -13.58 -6.38
C VAL A 115 -9.07 -12.55 -7.38
N VAL A 116 -8.79 -11.26 -7.13
CA VAL A 116 -9.11 -10.19 -8.07
C VAL A 116 -7.81 -9.70 -8.71
N ARG A 117 -7.68 -9.91 -10.01
CA ARG A 117 -6.42 -9.75 -10.76
C ARG A 117 -6.28 -8.39 -11.44
N HIS A 118 -7.28 -7.52 -11.34
CA HIS A 118 -7.20 -6.15 -11.84
C HIS A 118 -6.05 -5.40 -11.17
N ARG A 119 -5.44 -4.47 -11.90
CA ARG A 119 -4.45 -3.54 -11.35
C ARG A 119 -5.15 -2.20 -11.13
N LEU A 120 -5.26 -1.78 -9.88
CA LEU A 120 -5.77 -0.45 -9.54
C LEU A 120 -4.61 0.51 -9.30
N HIS A 121 -4.67 1.71 -9.88
CA HIS A 121 -3.52 2.63 -9.86
C HIS A 121 -3.06 2.98 -8.44
N TRP A 122 -4.00 3.14 -7.51
CA TRP A 122 -3.70 3.51 -6.12
C TRP A 122 -2.76 2.49 -5.45
N THR A 123 -2.90 1.20 -5.75
CA THR A 123 -2.03 0.14 -5.19
C THR A 123 -0.57 0.34 -5.59
N HIS A 124 -0.33 0.80 -6.82
CA HIS A 124 1.01 1.04 -7.36
C HIS A 124 1.55 2.41 -6.94
N CYS A 125 0.69 3.40 -6.75
CA CYS A 125 1.04 4.66 -6.11
C CYS A 125 1.55 4.43 -4.68
N GLU A 126 0.83 3.63 -3.89
CA GLU A 126 1.22 3.27 -2.53
C GLU A 126 2.50 2.44 -2.50
N ALA A 127 2.65 1.48 -3.41
CA ALA A 127 3.88 0.68 -3.53
C ALA A 127 5.11 1.55 -3.82
N ALA A 128 5.01 2.48 -4.78
CA ALA A 128 6.09 3.42 -5.08
C ALA A 128 6.39 4.33 -3.88
N ALA A 129 5.36 4.87 -3.22
CA ALA A 129 5.55 5.74 -2.07
C ALA A 129 6.16 5.00 -0.85
N ALA A 130 5.77 3.75 -0.61
CA ALA A 130 6.34 2.90 0.43
C ALA A 130 7.80 2.53 0.15
N ALA A 131 8.13 2.22 -1.11
CA ALA A 131 9.50 1.96 -1.53
C ALA A 131 10.39 3.19 -1.30
N ALA A 132 9.92 4.38 -1.69
CA ALA A 132 10.64 5.64 -1.42
C ALA A 132 10.82 5.91 0.07
N ALA A 133 9.80 5.66 0.90
CA ALA A 133 9.87 5.83 2.35
C ALA A 133 10.89 4.87 2.99
N LEU A 134 10.90 3.60 2.58
CA LEU A 134 11.87 2.61 3.04
C LEU A 134 13.29 2.96 2.58
N LEU A 135 13.47 3.39 1.33
CA LEU A 135 14.75 3.87 0.82
C LEU A 135 15.26 5.05 1.64
N GLN A 136 14.44 6.07 1.88
CA GLN A 136 14.81 7.23 2.69
C GLN A 136 15.18 6.83 4.13
N ARG A 137 14.46 5.85 4.70
CA ARG A 137 14.67 5.41 6.08
C ARG A 137 15.92 4.52 6.25
N THR A 138 16.27 3.72 5.24
CA THR A 138 17.26 2.65 5.36
C THR A 138 18.51 2.84 4.50
N GLY A 139 18.40 3.54 3.37
CA GLY A 139 19.45 3.64 2.36
C GLY A 139 19.72 2.35 1.58
N GLU A 140 18.84 1.34 1.70
CA GLU A 140 19.04 0.04 1.04
C GLU A 140 18.62 0.07 -0.43
N GLN A 141 19.54 -0.36 -1.31
CA GLN A 141 19.36 -0.33 -2.77
C GLN A 141 18.10 -1.03 -3.27
N GLN A 142 17.70 -2.14 -2.63
CA GLN A 142 16.53 -2.92 -3.04
C GLN A 142 15.23 -2.09 -3.09
N TYR A 143 15.09 -1.08 -2.23
CA TYR A 143 13.90 -0.22 -2.24
C TYR A 143 13.94 0.81 -3.36
N GLU A 144 15.13 1.22 -3.81
CA GLU A 144 15.25 2.02 -5.03
C GLU A 144 14.88 1.20 -6.27
N ASP A 145 15.32 -0.06 -6.33
CA ASP A 145 15.02 -0.95 -7.45
C ASP A 145 13.50 -1.19 -7.57
N TRP A 146 12.83 -1.46 -6.43
CA TRP A 146 11.37 -1.54 -6.39
C TRP A 146 10.68 -0.21 -6.72
N TYR A 147 11.17 0.91 -6.19
CA TYR A 147 10.63 2.23 -6.52
C TYR A 147 10.63 2.49 -8.03
N ARG A 148 11.75 2.19 -8.70
CA ARG A 148 11.88 2.34 -10.16
C ARG A 148 10.95 1.39 -10.90
N CYS A 149 10.86 0.14 -10.47
CA CYS A 149 9.96 -0.85 -11.05
C CYS A 149 8.49 -0.41 -11.00
N PHE A 150 8.01 0.05 -9.84
CA PHE A 150 6.64 0.55 -9.70
C PHE A 150 6.39 1.84 -10.48
N TRP A 151 7.37 2.74 -10.54
CA TRP A 151 7.24 3.97 -11.33
C TRP A 151 7.20 3.73 -12.83
N GLU A 152 8.02 2.81 -13.33
CA GLU A 152 8.00 2.43 -14.75
C GLU A 152 6.62 1.86 -15.11
N PHE A 153 6.05 0.99 -14.27
CA PHE A 153 4.68 0.49 -14.47
C PHE A 153 3.64 1.63 -14.46
N ASN A 154 3.73 2.52 -13.48
CA ASN A 154 2.83 3.66 -13.36
C ASN A 154 2.86 4.57 -14.59
N GLU A 155 4.06 4.97 -15.02
CA GLU A 155 4.24 5.80 -16.21
C GLU A 155 3.61 5.13 -17.43
N THR A 156 3.98 3.86 -17.67
CA THR A 156 3.71 3.24 -18.95
C THR A 156 2.26 2.82 -19.10
N LEU A 157 1.60 2.45 -18.00
CA LEU A 157 0.27 1.84 -18.04
C LEU A 157 -0.82 2.70 -17.40
N PHE A 158 -0.51 3.45 -16.34
CA PHE A 158 -1.51 4.26 -15.65
C PHE A 158 -1.57 5.70 -16.12
N ILE A 159 -0.46 6.37 -16.43
CA ILE A 159 -0.51 7.77 -16.87
C ILE A 159 -1.18 7.84 -18.26
N ASP A 160 -2.28 8.60 -18.34
CA ASP A 160 -3.02 8.80 -19.58
C ASP A 160 -2.65 10.15 -20.20
N HIS A 161 -1.68 10.14 -21.10
CA HIS A 161 -1.23 11.33 -21.81
C HIS A 161 -2.24 11.84 -22.87
N GLU A 162 -3.22 11.02 -23.27
CA GLU A 162 -4.21 11.40 -24.28
C GLU A 162 -5.39 12.15 -23.64
N HIS A 163 -5.92 11.61 -22.53
CA HIS A 163 -7.11 12.15 -21.86
C HIS A 163 -6.82 12.83 -20.52
N GLY A 164 -5.55 12.89 -20.11
CA GLY A 164 -5.10 13.46 -18.85
C GLY A 164 -5.40 12.58 -17.63
N SER A 165 -4.76 12.92 -16.50
CA SER A 165 -4.84 12.14 -15.26
C SER A 165 -4.32 10.69 -15.43
N TRP A 166 -4.63 9.81 -14.48
CA TRP A 166 -4.22 8.42 -14.44
C TRP A 166 -5.44 7.52 -14.70
N ARG A 167 -5.28 6.48 -15.52
CA ARG A 167 -6.25 5.39 -15.65
C ARG A 167 -6.44 4.77 -14.28
N HIS A 168 -7.69 4.53 -13.88
CA HIS A 168 -7.95 4.05 -12.53
C HIS A 168 -7.71 2.53 -12.39
N GLU A 169 -8.00 1.79 -13.46
CA GLU A 169 -8.04 0.33 -13.46
C GLU A 169 -7.50 -0.23 -14.78
N LEU A 170 -6.76 -1.34 -14.68
CA LEU A 170 -6.41 -2.22 -15.78
C LEU A 170 -6.94 -3.62 -15.50
N ASN A 171 -7.29 -4.36 -16.55
CA ASN A 171 -7.63 -5.78 -16.47
C ASN A 171 -6.36 -6.65 -16.26
N GLU A 172 -6.53 -7.97 -16.14
CA GLU A 172 -5.43 -8.93 -15.95
C GLU A 172 -4.40 -8.99 -17.10
N ARG A 173 -4.67 -8.33 -18.22
CA ARG A 173 -3.75 -8.21 -19.38
C ARG A 173 -3.10 -6.83 -19.47
N ASN A 174 -3.27 -5.99 -18.45
CA ASN A 174 -2.81 -4.61 -18.39
C ASN A 174 -3.45 -3.69 -19.47
N GLU A 175 -4.67 -4.01 -19.89
CA GLU A 175 -5.46 -3.13 -20.76
C GLU A 175 -6.40 -2.26 -19.91
N PRO A 176 -6.69 -1.00 -20.29
CA PRO A 176 -7.62 -0.15 -19.56
C PRO A 176 -8.97 -0.82 -19.32
N SER A 177 -9.45 -0.79 -18.07
CA SER A 177 -10.71 -1.41 -17.68
C SER A 177 -11.56 -0.48 -16.79
N ALA A 178 -12.79 -0.92 -16.51
CA ALA A 178 -13.78 -0.24 -15.67
C ALA A 178 -14.72 -1.26 -15.00
N ASP A 179 -14.24 -2.48 -14.76
CA ASP A 179 -15.04 -3.59 -14.22
C ASP A 179 -15.35 -3.38 -12.73
N ILE A 180 -14.41 -2.80 -11.97
CA ILE A 180 -14.56 -2.49 -10.54
C ILE A 180 -14.94 -1.02 -10.36
N TRP A 181 -14.21 -0.11 -11.00
CA TRP A 181 -14.38 1.33 -10.85
C TRP A 181 -14.38 2.06 -12.20
N PRO A 182 -15.48 2.73 -12.58
CA PRO A 182 -15.52 3.47 -13.83
C PRO A 182 -14.82 4.84 -13.72
N GLY A 183 -14.19 5.25 -14.82
CA GLY A 183 -13.63 6.59 -14.97
C GLY A 183 -12.30 6.78 -14.23
N LYS A 184 -12.06 8.02 -13.76
CA LYS A 184 -10.85 8.43 -13.04
C LYS A 184 -11.21 9.18 -11.76
N PRO A 185 -11.86 8.50 -10.79
CA PRO A 185 -12.47 9.17 -9.63
C PRO A 185 -11.46 9.66 -8.59
N ASP A 186 -10.19 9.24 -8.69
CA ASP A 186 -9.17 9.52 -7.70
C ASP A 186 -7.94 10.19 -8.32
N LEU A 187 -7.57 11.32 -7.75
CA LEU A 187 -6.32 12.03 -8.03
C LEU A 187 -5.40 12.05 -6.80
N TYR A 188 -5.92 11.71 -5.62
CA TYR A 188 -5.19 11.86 -4.36
C TYR A 188 -3.96 10.95 -4.34
N HIS A 189 -4.10 9.65 -4.64
CA HIS A 189 -2.96 8.72 -4.61
C HIS A 189 -1.94 9.03 -5.71
N ALA A 190 -2.41 9.31 -6.93
CA ALA A 190 -1.55 9.72 -8.03
C ALA A 190 -0.74 10.98 -7.69
N TYR A 191 -1.39 12.00 -7.11
CA TYR A 191 -0.72 13.23 -6.72
C TYR A 191 0.30 12.99 -5.59
N GLN A 192 -0.08 12.26 -4.55
CA GLN A 192 0.81 11.92 -3.44
C GLN A 192 2.03 11.13 -3.89
N ALA A 193 1.89 10.18 -4.82
CA ALA A 193 3.00 9.41 -5.36
C ALA A 193 4.07 10.30 -6.02
N THR A 194 3.70 11.48 -6.55
CA THR A 194 4.66 12.42 -7.14
C THR A 194 5.36 13.33 -6.12
N LEU A 195 4.83 13.42 -4.89
CA LEU A 195 5.30 14.35 -3.87
C LEU A 195 6.00 13.68 -2.69
N LEU A 196 5.46 12.54 -2.23
CA LEU A 196 6.02 11.81 -1.08
C LEU A 196 7.52 11.47 -1.25
N PRO A 197 8.00 11.03 -2.44
CA PRO A 197 9.41 10.68 -2.61
C PRO A 197 10.39 11.85 -2.48
N VAL A 198 9.92 13.10 -2.61
CA VAL A 198 10.77 14.30 -2.57
C VAL A 198 10.64 15.10 -1.27
N LEU A 199 9.88 14.57 -0.31
CA LEU A 199 9.61 15.21 0.99
C LEU A 199 10.14 14.36 2.15
N PRO A 200 10.43 14.97 3.31
CA PRO A 200 10.76 14.20 4.51
C PRO A 200 9.54 13.42 5.02
N LEU A 201 9.77 12.28 5.69
CA LEU A 201 8.70 11.48 6.32
C LEU A 201 8.00 12.20 7.50
N ALA A 202 8.58 13.27 8.04
CA ALA A 202 7.95 14.13 9.02
C ALA A 202 8.36 15.59 8.78
N PRO A 203 7.45 16.58 8.88
CA PRO A 203 6.05 16.48 9.33
C PRO A 203 5.11 15.86 8.27
N SER A 204 3.78 16.01 8.42
CA SER A 204 2.82 15.52 7.41
C SER A 204 3.10 16.12 6.03
N LEU A 205 2.65 15.43 4.97
CA LEU A 205 2.82 15.85 3.57
C LEU A 205 2.47 17.33 3.34
N ALA A 206 1.29 17.75 3.78
CA ALA A 206 0.81 19.12 3.60
C ALA A 206 1.66 20.15 4.37
N SER A 207 2.09 19.81 5.60
CA SER A 207 2.97 20.68 6.39
C SER A 207 4.37 20.78 5.80
N ALA A 208 4.90 19.70 5.24
CA ALA A 208 6.20 19.69 4.58
C ALA A 208 6.18 20.57 3.31
N LEU A 209 5.12 20.47 2.51
CA LEU A 209 4.91 21.31 1.32
C LEU A 209 4.80 22.80 1.65
N ALA A 210 3.99 23.14 2.66
CA ALA A 210 3.82 24.54 3.09
C ALA A 210 5.12 25.16 3.62
N GLY A 211 6.09 24.33 4.03
CA GLY A 211 7.41 24.78 4.49
C GLY A 211 8.47 24.92 3.39
N LEU A 212 8.14 24.66 2.11
CA LEU A 212 9.04 24.84 0.98
C LEU A 212 9.07 26.28 0.42
N GLU A 213 8.28 27.19 0.99
CA GLU A 213 8.25 28.62 0.66
C GLU A 213 9.48 29.41 1.17
#